data_AF-A0A517LQ81-F1
#
_entry.id   AF-A0A517LQ81-F1
#
_cell.length_a   1.000
_cell.length_b   1.000
_cell.length_c   1.000
_cell.angle_alpha   90.00
_cell.angle_beta   90.00
_cell.angle_gamma   90.00
#
_symmetry.space_group_name_H-M   'P 1'
#
loop_
_entity.id
_entity.type
_entity.pdbx_description
1 polymer ?
#
loop_
_entity_poly.entity_id
_entity_poly.type
_entity_poly.pdbx_seq_one_letter_code
_entity_poly.pdbx_strand_id
1 'polypeptide(L)'
;MTTAGTVSAFEKARDNFKTNSKLSASELDSMKTTTLLDLKTTIESIQQKRKHSKQSMFMKRLDTFLKSMEQYGHVIGVFVNTSDILAFVWGPMKFLLSVADNYSEAFNALLDGYSKIGQSIPLLVDYQQIFVSKSYMQAALTSIFEDVLEFHWVAIKYFKQKEWRRLSQATWRGMTLKIAHIGESIAQQRSFLESHVVLSQSKELSSLRIELLTEFTKLQDLRISARDAFRRASKVEQDRRYEKILQLLGDVNPYARQQEAAKRRYTDTGKWLLADDTFKRWFDLDHCIEPLIWLNGMPGAGKTALASLVVEEAQKLPGATVVYS
;
A
#
# COMPACT_ATOMS: atom_id res chain seq x y z
N MET A 1 14.32 -21.57 -10.40
CA MET A 1 15.55 -21.63 -11.23
C MET A 1 16.66 -20.92 -10.48
N THR A 2 17.82 -21.56 -10.35
CA THR A 2 19.07 -20.93 -9.87
C THR A 2 19.74 -20.20 -11.05
N THR A 3 20.70 -19.31 -10.78
CA THR A 3 21.48 -18.60 -11.83
C THR A 3 22.09 -19.57 -12.85
N ALA A 4 22.59 -20.72 -12.39
CA ALA A 4 23.09 -21.79 -13.25
C ALA A 4 21.99 -22.42 -14.13
N GLY A 5 20.77 -22.55 -13.61
CA GLY A 5 19.60 -23.01 -14.39
C GLY A 5 19.18 -22.03 -15.48
N THR A 6 19.29 -20.72 -15.21
CA THR A 6 18.99 -19.67 -16.20
C THR A 6 19.99 -19.68 -17.35
N VAL A 7 21.29 -19.78 -17.06
CA VAL A 7 22.36 -19.90 -18.08
C VAL A 7 22.06 -21.09 -19.00
N SER A 8 21.77 -22.25 -18.42
CA SER A 8 21.46 -23.47 -19.17
C SER A 8 20.25 -23.30 -20.11
N ALA A 9 19.25 -22.49 -19.73
CA ALA A 9 18.06 -22.28 -20.55
C ALA A 9 18.34 -21.40 -21.79
N PHE A 10 19.13 -20.34 -21.63
CA PHE A 10 19.60 -19.51 -22.75
C PHE A 10 20.47 -20.28 -23.74
N GLU A 11 21.38 -21.12 -23.23
CA GLU A 11 22.22 -21.99 -24.05
C GLU A 11 21.38 -23.01 -24.82
N LYS A 12 20.38 -23.60 -24.17
CA LYS A 12 19.44 -24.52 -24.81
C LYS A 12 18.63 -23.84 -25.93
N ALA A 13 18.14 -22.63 -25.71
CA ALA A 13 17.45 -21.84 -26.74
C ALA A 13 18.35 -21.59 -27.96
N ARG A 14 19.60 -21.19 -27.73
CA ARG A 14 20.62 -21.02 -28.77
C ARG A 14 20.89 -22.33 -29.53
N ASP A 15 21.00 -23.45 -28.83
CA ASP A 15 21.31 -24.74 -29.46
C ASP A 15 20.11 -25.30 -30.25
N ASN A 16 18.90 -25.04 -29.78
CA ASN A 16 17.67 -25.26 -30.54
C ASN A 16 17.65 -24.44 -31.83
N PHE A 17 18.07 -23.17 -31.80
CA PHE A 17 18.20 -22.36 -33.02
C PHE A 17 19.21 -22.94 -34.01
N LYS A 18 20.39 -23.36 -33.55
CA LYS A 18 21.42 -23.99 -34.41
C LYS A 18 20.86 -25.22 -35.12
N THR A 19 20.15 -26.06 -34.38
CA THR A 19 19.54 -27.29 -34.89
C THR A 19 18.42 -27.00 -35.90
N ASN A 20 17.56 -26.02 -35.59
CA ASN A 20 16.37 -25.73 -36.39
C ASN A 20 16.63 -24.86 -37.62
N SER A 21 17.65 -24.01 -37.62
CA SER A 21 17.92 -23.07 -38.71
C SER A 21 18.45 -23.74 -40.00
N LYS A 22 19.02 -24.96 -39.89
CA LYS A 22 19.69 -25.66 -41.01
C LYS A 22 20.77 -24.80 -41.68
N LEU A 23 21.47 -24.00 -40.88
CA LEU A 23 22.64 -23.24 -41.32
C LEU A 23 23.86 -24.15 -41.42
N SER A 24 24.74 -23.86 -42.37
CA SER A 24 26.05 -24.48 -42.48
C SER A 24 26.97 -24.02 -41.35
N ALA A 25 28.07 -24.75 -41.15
CA ALA A 25 29.05 -24.40 -40.12
C ALA A 25 29.63 -22.99 -40.30
N SER A 26 29.92 -22.57 -41.54
CA SER A 26 30.48 -21.23 -41.80
C SER A 26 29.44 -20.11 -41.60
N GLU A 27 28.18 -20.35 -41.95
CA GLU A 27 27.09 -19.40 -41.66
C GLU A 27 26.92 -19.21 -40.15
N LEU A 28 26.95 -20.29 -39.37
CA LEU A 28 26.87 -20.22 -37.90
C LEU A 28 28.09 -19.51 -37.30
N ASP A 29 29.28 -19.73 -37.84
CA ASP A 29 30.51 -19.09 -37.35
C ASP A 29 30.50 -17.57 -37.61
N SER A 30 30.04 -17.16 -38.79
CA SER A 30 29.83 -15.75 -39.10
C SER A 30 28.78 -15.09 -38.17
N MET A 31 27.75 -15.83 -37.75
CA MET A 31 26.73 -15.29 -36.86
C MET A 31 27.24 -15.09 -35.43
N LYS A 32 28.01 -16.04 -34.90
CA LYS A 32 28.58 -15.99 -33.54
C LYS A 32 29.49 -14.79 -33.29
N THR A 33 30.09 -14.26 -34.34
CA THR A 33 31.00 -13.11 -34.28
C THR A 33 30.32 -11.78 -34.58
N THR A 34 29.03 -11.79 -34.94
CA THR A 34 28.30 -10.58 -35.33
C THR A 34 27.93 -9.72 -34.12
N THR A 35 28.34 -8.47 -34.14
CA THR A 35 27.97 -7.46 -33.13
C THR A 35 26.80 -6.58 -33.57
N LEU A 36 26.24 -5.81 -32.64
CA LEU A 36 25.24 -4.78 -32.96
C LEU A 36 25.81 -3.72 -33.91
N LEU A 37 27.10 -3.40 -33.80
CA LEU A 37 27.77 -2.46 -34.70
C LEU A 37 27.78 -3.00 -36.13
N ASP A 38 28.17 -4.26 -36.32
CA ASP A 38 28.19 -4.90 -37.65
C ASP A 38 26.80 -4.91 -38.30
N LEU A 39 25.76 -5.13 -37.49
CA LEU A 39 24.38 -5.07 -37.93
C LEU A 39 23.98 -3.64 -38.33
N LYS A 40 24.29 -2.63 -37.50
CA LYS A 40 24.02 -1.22 -37.81
C LYS A 40 24.72 -0.78 -39.11
N THR A 41 25.98 -1.14 -39.31
CA THR A 41 26.71 -0.88 -40.56
C THR A 41 26.06 -1.56 -41.77
N THR A 42 25.53 -2.79 -41.59
CA THR A 42 24.80 -3.48 -42.66
C THR A 42 23.49 -2.76 -43.00
N ILE A 43 22.72 -2.34 -41.99
CA ILE A 43 21.49 -1.55 -42.14
C ILE A 43 21.79 -0.25 -42.88
N GLU A 44 22.84 0.47 -42.50
CA GLU A 44 23.27 1.69 -43.16
C GLU A 44 23.64 1.45 -44.62
N SER A 45 24.41 0.40 -44.92
CA SER A 45 24.77 0.02 -46.30
C SER A 45 23.54 -0.25 -47.17
N ILE A 46 22.57 -1.02 -46.64
CA ILE A 46 21.29 -1.28 -47.32
C ILE A 46 20.52 0.04 -47.54
N GLN A 47 20.50 0.91 -46.53
CA GLN A 47 19.81 2.21 -46.63
C GLN A 47 20.44 3.12 -47.69
N GLN A 48 21.77 3.17 -47.80
CA GLN A 48 22.48 3.96 -48.80
C GLN A 48 22.19 3.46 -50.22
N LYS A 49 22.20 2.15 -50.45
CA LYS A 49 21.83 1.54 -51.74
C LYS A 49 20.41 1.90 -52.17
N ARG A 50 19.50 2.11 -51.21
CA ARG A 50 18.08 2.38 -51.44
C ARG A 50 17.69 3.86 -51.35
N LYS A 51 18.64 4.79 -51.19
CA LYS A 51 18.38 6.24 -51.01
C LYS A 51 17.57 6.92 -52.13
N HIS A 52 17.59 6.37 -53.35
CA HIS A 52 16.80 6.89 -54.48
C HIS A 52 15.34 6.38 -54.52
N SER A 53 14.96 5.48 -53.60
CA SER A 53 13.60 4.98 -53.43
C SER A 53 12.91 5.71 -52.26
N LYS A 54 11.57 5.85 -52.28
CA LYS A 54 10.74 6.34 -51.13
C LYS A 54 10.93 5.50 -49.83
N GLN A 55 11.86 4.56 -49.83
CA GLN A 55 12.08 3.56 -48.81
C GLN A 55 12.97 3.97 -47.61
N SER A 56 13.53 5.19 -47.60
CA SER A 56 14.34 5.67 -46.47
C SER A 56 13.58 5.74 -45.13
N MET A 57 12.25 5.75 -45.13
CA MET A 57 11.43 5.72 -43.90
C MET A 57 11.28 4.32 -43.30
N PHE A 58 11.57 3.24 -44.05
CA PHE A 58 11.29 1.88 -43.59
C PHE A 58 12.31 1.37 -42.57
N MET A 59 13.57 1.85 -42.59
CA MET A 59 14.57 1.41 -41.61
C MET A 59 14.25 1.85 -40.18
N LYS A 60 13.49 2.94 -40.00
CA LYS A 60 12.98 3.37 -38.67
C LYS A 60 12.13 2.30 -37.99
N ARG A 61 11.56 1.37 -38.76
CA ARG A 61 10.77 0.25 -38.24
C ARG A 61 11.61 -0.77 -37.46
N LEU A 62 12.94 -0.73 -37.61
CA LEU A 62 13.87 -1.54 -36.83
C LEU A 62 14.25 -0.90 -35.50
N ASP A 63 14.09 0.42 -35.34
CA ASP A 63 14.60 1.16 -34.18
C ASP A 63 14.05 0.61 -32.86
N THR A 64 12.75 0.31 -32.81
CA THR A 64 12.11 -0.24 -31.61
C THR A 64 12.74 -1.59 -31.25
N PHE A 65 12.89 -2.49 -32.23
CA PHE A 65 13.50 -3.80 -31.98
C PHE A 65 14.95 -3.69 -31.52
N LEU A 66 15.77 -2.87 -32.19
CA LEU A 66 17.18 -2.68 -31.84
C LEU A 66 17.33 -2.12 -30.43
N LYS A 67 16.55 -1.09 -30.08
CA LYS A 67 16.55 -0.50 -28.72
C LYS A 67 16.10 -1.51 -27.67
N SER A 68 15.00 -2.23 -27.92
CA SER A 68 14.48 -3.24 -27.00
C SER A 68 15.49 -4.36 -26.76
N MET A 69 16.18 -4.83 -27.81
CA MET A 69 17.18 -5.90 -27.68
C MET A 69 18.51 -5.43 -27.07
N GLU A 70 18.89 -4.16 -27.25
CA GLU A 70 20.02 -3.55 -26.55
C GLU A 70 19.75 -3.46 -25.04
N GLN A 71 18.56 -2.96 -24.65
CA GLN A 71 18.10 -2.97 -23.25
C GLN A 71 18.01 -4.39 -22.68
N TYR A 72 17.45 -5.32 -23.44
CA TYR A 72 17.39 -6.73 -23.09
C TYR A 72 18.79 -7.27 -22.75
N GLY A 73 19.78 -6.95 -23.58
CA GLY A 73 21.19 -7.29 -23.38
C GLY A 73 21.77 -6.86 -22.04
N HIS A 74 21.47 -5.62 -21.63
CA HIS A 74 21.89 -5.09 -20.33
C HIS A 74 21.27 -5.86 -19.16
N VAL A 75 20.02 -6.30 -19.31
CA VAL A 75 19.31 -7.05 -18.27
C VAL A 75 19.82 -8.49 -18.17
N ILE A 76 20.01 -9.17 -19.30
CA ILE A 76 20.50 -10.56 -19.28
C ILE A 76 21.98 -10.68 -18.93
N GLY A 77 22.77 -9.61 -19.03
CA GLY A 77 24.20 -9.61 -18.71
C GLY A 77 24.52 -9.93 -17.24
N VAL A 78 23.53 -9.85 -16.36
CA VAL A 78 23.66 -10.31 -14.96
C VAL A 78 23.69 -11.84 -14.87
N PHE A 79 23.14 -12.55 -15.87
CA PHE A 79 23.00 -14.00 -15.87
C PHE A 79 23.95 -14.69 -16.84
N VAL A 80 24.18 -14.12 -18.03
CA VAL A 80 24.85 -14.79 -19.15
C VAL A 80 25.90 -13.89 -19.80
N ASN A 81 26.82 -14.49 -20.56
CA ASN A 81 27.69 -13.73 -21.44
C ASN A 81 26.87 -13.15 -22.61
N THR A 82 26.50 -11.87 -22.49
CA THR A 82 25.64 -11.17 -23.44
C THR A 82 26.18 -11.19 -24.87
N SER A 83 27.50 -11.17 -25.08
CA SER A 83 28.05 -11.14 -26.43
C SER A 83 27.76 -12.42 -27.21
N ASP A 84 27.89 -13.58 -26.57
CA ASP A 84 27.63 -14.89 -27.19
C ASP A 84 26.13 -15.06 -27.47
N ILE A 85 25.27 -14.69 -26.52
CA ILE A 85 23.82 -14.82 -26.66
C ILE A 85 23.26 -13.84 -27.71
N LEU A 86 23.62 -12.56 -27.65
CA LEU A 86 23.09 -11.57 -28.58
C LEU A 86 23.70 -11.68 -29.99
N ALA A 87 24.85 -12.32 -30.17
CA ALA A 87 25.34 -12.64 -31.51
C ALA A 87 24.33 -13.48 -32.32
N PHE A 88 23.56 -14.35 -31.65
CA PHE A 88 22.44 -15.10 -32.27
C PHE A 88 21.16 -14.29 -32.48
N VAL A 89 21.12 -13.03 -32.05
CA VAL A 89 20.10 -12.07 -32.45
C VAL A 89 20.60 -11.28 -33.66
N TRP A 90 21.80 -10.71 -33.55
CA TRP A 90 22.37 -9.81 -34.57
C TRP A 90 22.76 -10.54 -35.86
N GLY A 91 23.40 -11.70 -35.75
CA GLY A 91 23.85 -12.51 -36.88
C GLY A 91 22.71 -12.94 -37.80
N PRO A 92 21.67 -13.62 -37.29
CA PRO A 92 20.51 -14.00 -38.09
C PRO A 92 19.78 -12.80 -38.69
N MET A 93 19.64 -11.70 -37.95
CA MET A 93 19.03 -10.48 -38.47
C MET A 93 19.82 -9.90 -39.64
N LYS A 94 21.15 -9.80 -39.50
CA LYS A 94 22.05 -9.37 -40.58
C LYS A 94 21.92 -10.26 -41.81
N PHE A 95 21.90 -11.58 -41.63
CA PHE A 95 21.71 -12.55 -42.71
C PHE A 95 20.37 -12.34 -43.43
N LEU A 96 19.26 -12.28 -42.68
CA LEU A 96 17.91 -12.14 -43.22
C LEU A 96 17.74 -10.84 -44.01
N LEU A 97 18.23 -9.71 -43.47
CA LEU A 97 18.20 -8.43 -44.16
C LEU A 97 19.01 -8.46 -45.45
N SER A 98 20.18 -9.10 -45.43
CA SER A 98 21.04 -9.22 -46.62
C SER A 98 20.41 -10.08 -47.71
N VAL A 99 19.75 -11.18 -47.34
CA VAL A 99 19.07 -12.07 -48.32
C VAL A 99 17.83 -11.39 -48.91
N ALA A 100 17.08 -10.66 -48.09
CA ALA A 100 15.87 -9.97 -48.54
C ALA A 100 16.15 -8.62 -49.24
N ASP A 101 17.38 -8.10 -49.23
CA ASP A 101 17.71 -6.77 -49.77
C ASP A 101 17.34 -6.59 -51.26
N ASN A 102 17.30 -7.65 -52.06
CA ASN A 102 16.90 -7.52 -53.46
C ASN A 102 15.40 -7.74 -53.71
N TYR A 103 14.59 -7.89 -52.65
CA TYR A 103 13.18 -8.31 -52.71
C TYR A 103 12.28 -7.43 -51.85
N SER A 104 11.68 -6.39 -52.45
CA SER A 104 10.90 -5.38 -51.73
C SER A 104 9.80 -5.92 -50.83
N GLU A 105 8.99 -6.88 -51.28
CA GLU A 105 7.90 -7.44 -50.47
C GLU A 105 8.43 -8.22 -49.26
N ALA A 106 9.37 -9.15 -49.48
CA ALA A 106 9.97 -9.95 -48.43
C ALA A 106 10.74 -9.08 -47.42
N PHE A 107 11.43 -8.05 -47.92
CA PHE A 107 12.13 -7.08 -47.08
C PHE A 107 11.16 -6.30 -46.20
N ASN A 108 10.13 -5.68 -46.80
CA ASN A 108 9.13 -4.92 -46.05
C ASN A 108 8.48 -5.75 -44.96
N ALA A 109 8.15 -7.00 -45.26
CA ALA A 109 7.45 -7.81 -44.30
C ALA A 109 8.38 -8.44 -43.23
N LEU A 110 9.68 -8.62 -43.51
CA LEU A 110 10.69 -8.82 -42.46
C LEU A 110 10.76 -7.64 -41.51
N LEU A 111 10.81 -6.40 -42.04
CA LEU A 111 10.80 -5.19 -41.21
C LEU A 111 9.51 -5.10 -40.36
N ASP A 112 8.37 -5.65 -40.83
CA ASP A 112 7.10 -5.63 -40.10
C ASP A 112 7.17 -6.61 -38.95
N GLY A 113 7.77 -7.79 -39.18
CA GLY A 113 8.05 -8.76 -38.13
C GLY A 113 8.92 -8.18 -37.03
N TYR A 114 10.07 -7.59 -37.37
CA TYR A 114 10.93 -6.95 -36.38
C TYR A 114 10.21 -5.82 -35.62
N SER A 115 9.48 -4.96 -36.33
CA SER A 115 8.72 -3.88 -35.68
C SER A 115 7.69 -4.40 -34.68
N LYS A 116 6.94 -5.44 -35.04
CA LYS A 116 5.93 -6.06 -34.16
C LYS A 116 6.57 -6.70 -32.95
N ILE A 117 7.62 -7.50 -33.15
CA ILE A 117 8.37 -8.13 -32.05
C ILE A 117 8.93 -7.06 -31.12
N GLY A 118 9.56 -6.02 -31.66
CA GLY A 118 10.11 -4.91 -30.88
C GLY A 118 9.08 -4.17 -30.03
N GLN A 119 7.85 -3.98 -30.55
CA GLN A 119 6.74 -3.36 -29.82
C GLN A 119 6.17 -4.27 -28.71
N SER A 120 6.24 -5.59 -28.90
CA SER A 120 5.78 -6.55 -27.90
C SER A 120 6.75 -6.69 -26.72
N ILE A 121 8.06 -6.49 -26.93
CA ILE A 121 9.06 -6.59 -25.85
C ILE A 121 8.80 -5.47 -24.81
N PRO A 122 8.62 -5.81 -23.52
CA PRO A 122 8.41 -4.81 -22.46
C PRO A 122 9.66 -3.96 -22.21
N LEU A 123 9.49 -2.79 -21.62
CA LEU A 123 10.62 -1.97 -21.17
C LEU A 123 11.27 -2.65 -19.96
N LEU A 124 12.38 -3.36 -20.17
CA LEU A 124 12.96 -4.22 -19.13
C LEU A 124 13.73 -3.45 -18.04
N VAL A 125 14.10 -2.19 -18.31
CA VAL A 125 14.89 -1.36 -17.39
C VAL A 125 14.17 -1.14 -16.05
N ASP A 126 12.85 -0.97 -16.07
CA ASP A 126 12.04 -0.72 -14.87
C ASP A 126 11.97 -1.93 -13.92
N TYR A 127 12.41 -3.11 -14.38
CA TYR A 127 12.26 -4.38 -13.67
C TYR A 127 13.60 -4.98 -13.23
N GLN A 128 14.71 -4.25 -13.39
CA GLN A 128 16.08 -4.75 -13.19
C GLN A 128 16.30 -5.39 -11.80
N GLN A 129 15.75 -4.80 -10.74
CA GLN A 129 15.85 -5.30 -9.36
C GLN A 129 15.05 -6.59 -9.11
N ILE A 130 14.00 -6.84 -9.88
CA ILE A 130 13.07 -7.97 -9.69
C ILE A 130 13.58 -9.22 -10.42
N PHE A 131 14.34 -9.07 -11.53
CA PHE A 131 14.86 -10.22 -12.30
C PHE A 131 15.81 -11.12 -11.51
N VAL A 132 16.59 -10.56 -10.58
CA VAL A 132 17.57 -11.32 -9.80
C VAL A 132 16.88 -12.18 -8.75
N SER A 133 15.75 -11.71 -8.20
CA SER A 133 15.10 -12.33 -7.04
C SER A 133 14.00 -13.33 -7.41
N LYS A 134 13.50 -13.32 -8.65
CA LYS A 134 12.29 -14.09 -9.04
C LYS A 134 12.52 -15.00 -10.25
N SER A 135 12.34 -16.31 -10.06
CA SER A 135 12.55 -17.32 -11.13
C SER A 135 11.57 -17.20 -12.31
N TYR A 136 10.35 -16.71 -12.07
CA TYR A 136 9.38 -16.52 -13.16
C TYR A 136 9.80 -15.39 -14.12
N MET A 137 10.52 -14.37 -13.62
CA MET A 137 11.05 -13.29 -14.45
C MET A 137 12.19 -13.79 -15.35
N GLN A 138 13.06 -14.67 -14.82
CA GLN A 138 14.12 -15.33 -15.58
C GLN A 138 13.55 -16.25 -16.68
N ALA A 139 12.49 -17.00 -16.37
CA ALA A 139 11.77 -17.80 -17.35
C ALA A 139 11.20 -16.91 -18.46
N ALA A 140 10.60 -15.76 -18.12
CA ALA A 140 10.06 -14.84 -19.10
C ALA A 140 11.14 -14.20 -19.99
N LEU A 141 12.31 -13.84 -19.44
CA LEU A 141 13.44 -13.40 -20.25
C LEU A 141 13.86 -14.50 -21.24
N THR A 142 13.95 -15.74 -20.79
CA THR A 142 14.30 -16.88 -21.64
C THR A 142 13.29 -17.07 -22.76
N SER A 143 11.98 -17.03 -22.45
CA SER A 143 10.91 -17.17 -23.45
C SER A 143 10.96 -16.06 -24.51
N ILE A 144 11.22 -14.80 -24.12
CA ILE A 144 11.39 -13.70 -25.10
C ILE A 144 12.54 -14.01 -26.07
N PHE A 145 13.64 -14.56 -25.56
CA PHE A 145 14.78 -14.92 -26.41
C PHE A 145 14.45 -16.11 -27.32
N GLU A 146 13.77 -17.14 -26.81
CA GLU A 146 13.28 -18.27 -27.59
C GLU A 146 12.37 -17.81 -28.74
N ASP A 147 11.42 -16.90 -28.46
CA ASP A 147 10.50 -16.33 -29.44
C ASP A 147 11.23 -15.55 -30.56
N VAL A 148 12.24 -14.73 -30.19
CA VAL A 148 13.08 -14.02 -31.17
C VAL A 148 13.89 -14.99 -32.03
N LEU A 149 14.48 -16.01 -31.41
CA LEU A 149 15.22 -17.04 -32.15
C LEU A 149 14.29 -17.87 -33.03
N GLU A 150 13.06 -18.14 -32.60
CA GLU A 150 12.04 -18.81 -33.39
C GLU A 150 11.70 -18.05 -34.65
N PHE A 151 11.43 -16.76 -34.50
CA PHE A 151 11.24 -15.89 -35.64
C PHE A 151 12.40 -15.99 -36.63
N HIS A 152 13.64 -15.90 -36.14
CA HIS A 152 14.82 -15.99 -36.99
C HIS A 152 14.95 -17.33 -37.72
N TRP A 153 14.86 -18.47 -37.02
CA TRP A 153 15.07 -19.76 -37.68
C TRP A 153 13.92 -20.13 -38.62
N VAL A 154 12.68 -19.69 -38.33
CA VAL A 154 11.53 -19.83 -39.25
C VAL A 154 11.79 -19.03 -40.53
N ALA A 155 12.24 -17.78 -40.38
CA ALA A 155 12.56 -16.92 -41.52
C ALA A 155 13.73 -17.48 -42.36
N ILE A 156 14.81 -17.94 -41.71
CA ILE A 156 15.97 -18.54 -42.39
C ILE A 156 15.53 -19.78 -43.19
N LYS A 157 14.75 -20.68 -42.57
CA LYS A 157 14.21 -21.86 -43.26
C LYS A 157 13.41 -21.49 -44.50
N TYR A 158 12.66 -20.38 -44.48
CA TYR A 158 11.92 -19.90 -45.63
C TYR A 158 12.87 -19.44 -46.76
N PHE A 159 13.82 -18.55 -46.45
CA PHE A 159 14.75 -18.01 -47.45
C PHE A 159 15.76 -19.02 -48.02
N LYS A 160 15.99 -20.15 -47.34
CA LYS A 160 16.85 -21.24 -47.86
C LYS A 160 16.13 -22.20 -48.81
N GLN A 161 14.83 -22.06 -49.05
CA GLN A 161 14.10 -22.94 -49.99
C GLN A 161 14.46 -22.60 -51.44
N LYS A 162 14.71 -23.63 -52.28
CA LYS A 162 15.21 -23.48 -53.66
C LYS A 162 14.39 -22.50 -54.52
N GLU A 163 13.07 -22.52 -54.35
CA GLU A 163 12.13 -21.69 -55.14
C GLU A 163 11.48 -20.58 -54.29
N TRP A 164 12.10 -20.14 -53.19
CA TRP A 164 11.48 -19.13 -52.29
C TRP A 164 11.07 -17.84 -53.02
N ARG A 165 11.80 -17.50 -54.09
CA ARG A 165 11.54 -16.34 -54.97
C ARG A 165 10.29 -16.51 -55.84
N ARG A 166 9.84 -17.74 -56.07
CA ARG A 166 8.62 -18.09 -56.82
C ARG A 166 7.47 -18.51 -55.90
N LEU A 167 7.73 -18.67 -54.61
CA LEU A 167 6.67 -18.91 -53.63
C LEU A 167 5.74 -17.69 -53.62
N SER A 168 4.44 -17.97 -53.69
CA SER A 168 3.40 -16.94 -53.80
C SER A 168 3.21 -16.21 -52.47
N GLN A 169 2.49 -15.09 -52.52
CA GLN A 169 2.00 -14.39 -51.32
C GLN A 169 1.33 -15.33 -50.29
N ALA A 170 0.79 -16.48 -50.70
CA ALA A 170 0.18 -17.44 -49.78
C ALA A 170 1.18 -18.06 -48.79
N THR A 171 2.39 -18.42 -49.23
CA THR A 171 3.43 -18.96 -48.33
C THR A 171 3.96 -17.87 -47.40
N TRP A 172 4.08 -16.64 -47.92
CA TRP A 172 4.44 -15.46 -47.12
C TRP A 172 3.37 -15.10 -46.09
N ARG A 173 2.07 -15.25 -46.40
CA ARG A 173 0.97 -15.10 -45.45
C ARG A 173 1.09 -16.10 -44.30
N GLY A 174 1.41 -17.37 -44.60
CA GLY A 174 1.63 -18.39 -43.58
C GLY A 174 2.79 -18.03 -42.63
N MET A 175 3.87 -17.46 -43.16
CA MET A 175 4.97 -16.92 -42.35
C MET A 175 4.54 -15.70 -41.53
N THR A 176 3.78 -14.77 -42.12
CA THR A 176 3.24 -13.58 -41.45
C THR A 176 2.34 -13.96 -40.27
N LEU A 177 1.55 -15.02 -40.39
CA LEU A 177 0.73 -15.56 -39.30
C LEU A 177 1.60 -16.12 -38.16
N LYS A 178 2.68 -16.84 -38.47
CA LYS A 178 3.62 -17.31 -37.43
C LYS A 178 4.30 -16.14 -36.71
N ILE A 179 4.72 -15.12 -37.46
CA ILE A 179 5.29 -13.88 -36.89
C ILE A 179 4.29 -13.18 -35.98
N ALA A 180 3.02 -13.10 -36.41
CA ALA A 180 1.96 -12.51 -35.60
C ALA A 180 1.75 -13.31 -34.31
N HIS A 181 1.72 -14.64 -34.38
CA HIS A 181 1.58 -15.50 -33.21
C HIS A 181 2.76 -15.35 -32.22
N ILE A 182 4.00 -15.26 -32.73
CA ILE A 182 5.18 -14.96 -31.90
C ILE A 182 5.02 -13.58 -31.22
N GLY A 183 4.58 -12.57 -31.98
CA GLY A 183 4.31 -11.24 -31.44
C GLY A 183 3.22 -11.23 -30.36
N GLU A 184 2.17 -12.03 -30.53
CA GLU A 184 1.09 -12.22 -29.56
C GLU A 184 1.58 -12.95 -28.30
N SER A 185 2.41 -13.99 -28.46
CA SER A 185 3.06 -14.71 -27.34
C SER A 185 3.86 -13.76 -26.46
N ILE A 186 4.74 -12.95 -27.07
CA ILE A 186 5.54 -11.95 -26.37
C ILE A 186 4.63 -10.91 -25.68
N ALA A 187 3.55 -10.47 -26.33
CA ALA A 187 2.62 -9.50 -25.77
C ALA A 187 1.83 -10.05 -24.57
N GLN A 188 1.41 -11.32 -24.62
CA GLN A 188 0.77 -12.02 -23.50
C GLN A 188 1.73 -12.16 -22.32
N GLN A 189 2.98 -12.55 -22.60
CA GLN A 189 4.04 -12.64 -21.59
C GLN A 189 4.29 -11.28 -20.93
N ARG A 190 4.33 -10.20 -21.73
CA ARG A 190 4.41 -8.82 -21.24
C ARG A 190 3.25 -8.47 -20.32
N SER A 191 2.00 -8.72 -20.73
CA SER A 191 0.82 -8.43 -19.91
C SER A 191 0.85 -9.20 -18.59
N PHE A 192 1.33 -10.43 -18.61
CA PHE A 192 1.52 -11.25 -17.41
C PHE A 192 2.58 -10.64 -16.48
N LEU A 193 3.74 -10.24 -17.01
CA LEU A 193 4.81 -9.58 -16.25
C LEU A 193 4.35 -8.27 -15.61
N GLU A 194 3.72 -7.39 -16.40
CA GLU A 194 3.20 -6.10 -15.93
C GLU A 194 2.15 -6.30 -14.82
N SER A 195 1.22 -7.24 -14.99
CA SER A 195 0.21 -7.56 -13.98
C SER A 195 0.83 -8.06 -12.68
N HIS A 196 1.83 -8.93 -12.76
CA HIS A 196 2.51 -9.47 -11.57
C HIS A 196 3.29 -8.40 -10.80
N VAL A 197 3.92 -7.46 -11.49
CA VAL A 197 4.64 -6.35 -10.83
C VAL A 197 3.67 -5.41 -10.13
N VAL A 198 2.56 -5.03 -10.80
CA VAL A 198 1.50 -4.22 -10.17
C VAL A 198 0.92 -4.92 -8.95
N LEU A 199 0.65 -6.23 -9.04
CA LEU A 199 0.15 -7.01 -7.91
C LEU A 199 1.16 -7.10 -6.76
N SER A 200 2.46 -7.24 -7.07
CA SER A 200 3.52 -7.29 -6.05
C SER A 200 3.63 -5.97 -5.30
N GLN A 201 3.69 -4.84 -6.02
CA GLN A 201 3.76 -3.50 -5.42
C GLN A 201 2.49 -3.18 -4.62
N SER A 202 1.32 -3.56 -5.13
CA SER A 202 0.04 -3.37 -4.45
C SER A 202 -0.04 -4.14 -3.13
N LYS A 203 0.45 -5.39 -3.10
CA LYS A 203 0.54 -6.18 -1.87
C LYS A 203 1.46 -5.53 -0.84
N GLU A 204 2.63 -5.06 -1.27
CA GLU A 204 3.61 -4.41 -0.38
C GLU A 204 3.09 -3.10 0.23
N LEU A 205 2.45 -2.26 -0.59
CA LEU A 205 1.74 -1.06 -0.12
C LEU A 205 0.60 -1.41 0.85
N SER A 206 -0.15 -2.47 0.57
CA SER A 206 -1.24 -2.93 1.44
C SER A 206 -0.72 -3.42 2.79
N SER A 207 0.41 -4.15 2.82
CA SER A 207 1.03 -4.57 4.09
C SER A 207 1.51 -3.38 4.92
N LEU A 208 2.17 -2.40 4.29
CA LEU A 208 2.62 -1.20 5.00
C LEU A 208 1.43 -0.40 5.57
N ARG A 209 0.33 -0.31 4.82
CA ARG A 209 -0.90 0.34 5.29
C ARG A 209 -1.51 -0.39 6.50
N ILE A 210 -1.53 -1.72 6.50
CA ILE A 210 -2.03 -2.53 7.63
C ILE A 210 -1.15 -2.32 8.87
N GLU A 211 0.17 -2.31 8.71
CA GLU A 211 1.10 -2.05 9.81
C GLU A 211 0.90 -0.67 10.41
N LEU A 212 0.79 0.37 9.57
CA LEU A 212 0.52 1.73 10.02
C LEU A 212 -0.82 1.85 10.75
N LEU A 213 -1.88 1.22 10.24
CA LEU A 213 -3.19 1.21 10.91
C LEU A 213 -3.14 0.49 12.25
N THR A 214 -2.38 -0.61 12.33
CA THR A 214 -2.21 -1.37 13.56
C THR A 214 -1.48 -0.53 14.61
N GLU A 215 -0.41 0.16 14.23
CA GLU A 215 0.33 1.04 15.13
C GLU A 215 -0.50 2.26 15.57
N PHE A 216 -1.29 2.83 14.65
CA PHE A 216 -2.23 3.90 14.99
C PHE A 216 -3.28 3.45 16.01
N THR A 217 -3.87 2.25 15.84
CA THR A 217 -4.83 1.70 16.79
C THR A 217 -4.20 1.49 18.18
N LYS A 218 -2.98 0.94 18.26
CA LYS A 218 -2.28 0.79 19.55
C LYS A 218 -2.08 2.14 20.25
N LEU A 219 -1.69 3.18 19.51
CA LEU A 219 -1.51 4.52 20.07
C LEU A 219 -2.84 5.11 20.57
N GLN A 220 -3.95 4.85 19.88
CA GLN A 220 -5.27 5.25 20.34
C GLN A 220 -5.66 4.52 21.64
N ASP A 221 -5.42 3.21 21.73
CA ASP A 221 -5.72 2.41 22.91
C ASP A 221 -4.91 2.86 24.14
N LEU A 222 -3.62 3.17 23.94
CA LEU A 222 -2.76 3.74 24.99
C LEU A 222 -3.29 5.10 25.46
N ARG A 223 -3.73 5.95 24.53
CA ARG A 223 -4.28 7.28 24.85
C ARG A 223 -5.60 7.17 25.63
N ILE A 224 -6.47 6.23 25.27
CA ILE A 224 -7.72 5.97 25.99
C ILE A 224 -7.41 5.45 27.40
N SER A 225 -6.52 4.45 27.50
CA SER A 225 -6.11 3.85 28.77
C SER A 225 -5.49 4.88 29.72
N ALA A 226 -4.63 5.77 29.22
CA ALA A 226 -4.03 6.85 29.99
C ALA A 226 -5.08 7.85 30.49
N ARG A 227 -6.06 8.21 29.64
CA ARG A 227 -7.17 9.10 30.02
C ARG A 227 -8.04 8.49 31.12
N ASP A 228 -8.33 7.20 31.02
CA ASP A 228 -9.15 6.51 32.03
C ASP A 228 -8.39 6.31 33.34
N ALA A 229 -7.09 6.01 33.28
CA ALA A 229 -6.23 5.99 34.47
C ALA A 229 -6.20 7.36 35.17
N PHE A 230 -6.05 8.44 34.41
CA PHE A 230 -6.08 9.80 34.94
C PHE A 230 -7.42 10.16 35.59
N ARG A 231 -8.55 9.77 34.97
CA ARG A 231 -9.89 9.97 35.53
C ARG A 231 -10.07 9.22 36.85
N ARG A 232 -9.64 7.95 36.91
CA ARG A 232 -9.71 7.15 38.14
C ARG A 232 -8.87 7.78 39.25
N ALA A 233 -7.62 8.16 38.97
CA ALA A 233 -6.75 8.81 39.93
C ALA A 233 -7.35 10.14 40.45
N SER A 234 -7.92 10.94 39.55
CA SER A 234 -8.57 12.21 39.92
C SER A 234 -9.78 12.00 40.83
N LYS A 235 -10.60 10.97 40.56
CA LYS A 235 -11.75 10.63 41.40
C LYS A 235 -11.33 10.19 42.80
N VAL A 236 -10.33 9.32 42.91
CA VAL A 236 -9.78 8.87 44.20
C VAL A 236 -9.28 10.06 45.03
N GLU A 237 -8.59 11.02 44.40
CA GLU A 237 -8.13 12.23 45.09
C GLU A 237 -9.29 13.14 45.53
N GLN A 238 -10.35 13.25 44.72
CA GLN A 238 -11.55 13.99 45.12
C GLN A 238 -12.27 13.33 46.30
N ASP A 239 -12.45 12.01 46.26
CA ASP A 239 -13.08 11.25 47.35
C ASP A 239 -12.27 11.41 48.65
N ARG A 240 -10.93 11.32 48.57
CA ARG A 240 -10.02 11.57 49.70
C ARG A 240 -10.16 12.98 50.28
N ARG A 241 -10.28 14.01 49.43
CA ARG A 241 -10.50 15.40 49.87
C ARG A 241 -11.85 15.54 50.57
N TYR A 242 -12.89 14.93 50.02
CA TYR A 242 -14.23 14.94 50.60
C TYR A 242 -14.25 14.28 51.97
N GLU A 243 -13.63 13.11 52.12
CA GLU A 243 -13.46 12.44 53.42
C GLU A 243 -12.73 13.32 54.43
N LYS A 244 -11.67 14.03 54.01
CA LYS A 244 -10.94 14.95 54.89
C LYS A 244 -11.81 16.12 55.36
N ILE A 245 -12.66 16.66 54.48
CA ILE A 245 -13.62 17.71 54.83
C ILE A 245 -14.65 17.16 55.82
N LEU A 246 -15.19 15.96 55.58
CA LEU A 246 -16.12 15.32 56.53
C LEU A 246 -15.48 15.08 57.90
N GLN A 247 -14.22 14.66 57.95
CA GLN A 247 -13.49 14.52 59.22
C GLN A 247 -13.31 15.86 59.93
N LEU A 248 -12.95 16.93 59.21
CA LEU A 248 -12.84 18.29 59.78
C LEU A 248 -14.18 18.82 60.31
N LEU A 249 -15.30 18.49 59.65
CA LEU A 249 -16.64 18.85 60.10
C LEU A 249 -17.17 17.92 61.21
N GLY A 250 -16.64 16.70 61.32
CA GLY A 250 -17.11 15.64 62.20
C GLY A 250 -16.77 15.79 63.69
N ASP A 251 -15.95 16.78 64.08
CA ASP A 251 -15.66 17.08 65.49
C ASP A 251 -16.82 17.79 66.21
N VAL A 252 -17.84 18.23 65.48
CA VAL A 252 -19.08 18.73 66.08
C VAL A 252 -20.10 17.62 66.06
N ASN A 253 -20.41 17.06 67.23
CA ASN A 253 -21.59 16.20 67.39
C ASN A 253 -22.81 17.10 67.70
N PRO A 254 -23.62 17.45 66.68
CA PRO A 254 -24.76 18.35 66.88
C PRO A 254 -25.79 17.75 67.83
N TYR A 255 -25.94 16.42 67.85
CA TYR A 255 -26.82 15.72 68.77
C TYR A 255 -26.36 15.87 70.23
N ALA A 256 -25.07 15.73 70.50
CA ALA A 256 -24.52 15.92 71.84
C ALA A 256 -24.70 17.37 72.32
N ARG A 257 -24.45 18.36 71.45
CA ARG A 257 -24.67 19.78 71.75
C ARG A 257 -26.14 20.10 71.99
N GLN A 258 -27.02 19.55 71.17
CA GLN A 258 -28.47 19.69 71.34
C GLN A 258 -28.93 19.08 72.67
N GLN A 259 -28.46 17.88 73.00
CA GLN A 259 -28.80 17.23 74.26
C GLN A 259 -28.26 18.01 75.47
N GLU A 260 -27.07 18.57 75.39
CA GLU A 260 -26.49 19.42 76.43
C GLU A 260 -27.27 20.73 76.59
N ALA A 261 -27.65 21.38 75.49
CA ALA A 261 -28.46 22.59 75.49
C ALA A 261 -29.88 22.34 76.06
N ALA A 262 -30.49 21.20 75.69
CA ALA A 262 -31.77 20.75 76.22
C ALA A 262 -31.70 20.48 77.73
N LYS A 263 -30.67 19.76 78.20
CA LYS A 263 -30.44 19.48 79.63
C LYS A 263 -30.24 20.73 80.47
N ARG A 264 -29.60 21.77 79.92
CA ARG A 264 -29.35 23.05 80.60
C ARG A 264 -30.55 23.99 80.59
N ARG A 265 -31.58 23.70 79.81
CA ARG A 265 -32.78 24.53 79.71
C ARG A 265 -33.74 24.22 80.86
N TYR A 266 -34.16 25.25 81.60
CA TYR A 266 -35.23 25.12 82.59
C TYR A 266 -36.58 24.90 81.90
N THR A 267 -37.42 24.04 82.47
CA THR A 267 -38.65 23.46 81.86
C THR A 267 -39.65 24.48 81.31
N ASP A 268 -39.65 25.71 81.81
CA ASP A 268 -40.58 26.78 81.37
C ASP A 268 -39.91 27.92 80.59
N THR A 269 -38.59 27.83 80.36
CA THR A 269 -37.86 28.89 79.63
C THR A 269 -38.05 28.74 78.13
N GLY A 270 -38.40 29.86 77.47
CA GLY A 270 -38.48 29.96 76.01
C GLY A 270 -39.84 29.61 75.38
N LYS A 271 -40.83 29.17 76.17
CA LYS A 271 -42.18 28.84 75.69
C LYS A 271 -42.89 30.03 75.02
N TRP A 272 -42.54 31.26 75.40
CA TRP A 272 -43.07 32.47 74.77
C TRP A 272 -42.80 32.49 73.26
N LEU A 273 -41.69 31.91 72.80
CA LEU A 273 -41.35 31.85 71.37
C LEU A 273 -42.36 31.00 70.60
N LEU A 274 -42.83 29.89 71.18
CA LEU A 274 -43.84 29.04 70.55
C LEU A 274 -45.21 29.71 70.49
N ALA A 275 -45.45 30.69 71.35
CA ALA A 275 -46.68 31.47 71.37
C ALA A 275 -46.64 32.67 70.41
N ASP A 276 -45.46 33.08 69.95
CA ASP A 276 -45.26 34.23 69.07
C ASP A 276 -45.83 33.99 67.66
N ASP A 277 -46.59 34.96 67.15
CA ASP A 277 -47.28 34.82 65.86
C ASP A 277 -46.32 34.85 64.66
N THR A 278 -45.13 35.43 64.80
CA THR A 278 -44.08 35.37 63.77
C THR A 278 -43.47 33.97 63.73
N PHE A 279 -43.19 33.39 64.90
CA PHE A 279 -42.69 32.02 64.98
C PHE A 279 -43.69 31.00 64.45
N LYS A 280 -44.97 31.08 64.83
CA LYS A 280 -46.02 30.15 64.36
C LYS A 280 -46.16 30.16 62.84
N ARG A 281 -46.14 31.35 62.22
CA ARG A 281 -46.20 31.48 60.75
C ARG A 281 -44.96 30.90 60.06
N TRP A 282 -43.79 31.06 60.66
CA TRP A 282 -42.56 30.45 60.15
C TRP A 282 -42.55 28.92 60.30
N PHE A 283 -43.13 28.41 61.39
CA PHE A 283 -43.12 26.99 61.76
C PHE A 283 -44.24 26.16 61.09
N ASP A 284 -45.14 26.80 60.35
CA ASP A 284 -46.17 26.14 59.53
C ASP A 284 -45.57 25.69 58.19
N LEU A 285 -45.28 24.39 58.08
CA LEU A 285 -44.61 23.82 56.90
C LEU A 285 -45.41 23.97 55.59
N ASP A 286 -46.73 24.09 55.67
CA ASP A 286 -47.60 24.15 54.49
C ASP A 286 -47.82 25.59 54.00
N HIS A 287 -47.68 26.59 54.90
CA HIS A 287 -48.00 27.99 54.63
C HIS A 287 -46.87 28.98 54.93
N CYS A 288 -45.65 28.50 55.18
CA CYS A 288 -44.48 29.37 55.45
C CYS A 288 -44.08 30.18 54.22
N ILE A 289 -44.24 31.50 54.29
CA ILE A 289 -43.90 32.45 53.21
C ILE A 289 -42.42 32.88 53.29
N GLU A 290 -41.85 32.94 54.49
CA GLU A 290 -40.47 33.38 54.74
C GLU A 290 -39.69 32.23 55.41
N PRO A 291 -38.79 31.52 54.70
CA PRO A 291 -38.15 30.31 55.23
C PRO A 291 -37.06 30.59 56.29
N LEU A 292 -36.76 31.86 56.58
CA LEU A 292 -35.69 32.28 57.49
C LEU A 292 -36.23 33.12 58.64
N ILE A 293 -36.05 32.65 59.87
CA ILE A 293 -36.31 33.42 61.09
C ILE A 293 -34.99 33.79 61.77
N TRP A 294 -34.87 35.04 62.23
CA TRP A 294 -33.68 35.53 62.90
C TRP A 294 -33.95 35.85 64.38
N LEU A 295 -33.34 35.10 65.30
CA LEU A 295 -33.43 35.33 66.74
C LEU A 295 -32.26 36.20 67.24
N ASN A 296 -32.55 37.46 67.53
CA ASN A 296 -31.57 38.43 68.03
C ASN A 296 -31.60 38.58 69.55
N GLY A 297 -30.44 38.79 70.15
CA GLY A 297 -30.33 39.08 71.58
C GLY A 297 -28.88 39.25 72.01
N MET A 298 -28.64 39.85 73.18
CA MET A 298 -27.31 40.00 73.75
C MET A 298 -26.67 38.62 74.09
N PRO A 299 -25.33 38.53 74.21
CA PRO A 299 -24.68 37.33 74.73
C PRO A 299 -25.28 36.92 76.09
N GLY A 300 -25.50 35.62 76.30
CA GLY A 300 -26.14 35.12 77.54
C GLY A 300 -27.68 35.18 77.56
N ALA A 301 -28.35 35.83 76.59
CA ALA A 301 -29.82 35.92 76.54
C ALA A 301 -30.57 34.61 76.24
N GLY A 302 -29.88 33.45 76.23
CA GLY A 302 -30.52 32.15 76.05
C GLY A 302 -30.83 31.74 74.60
N LYS A 303 -30.27 32.39 73.58
CA LYS A 303 -30.51 32.06 72.15
C LYS A 303 -30.29 30.59 71.82
N THR A 304 -29.22 29.97 72.33
CA THR A 304 -28.94 28.53 72.15
C THR A 304 -30.00 27.63 72.80
N ALA A 305 -30.55 28.02 73.94
CA ALA A 305 -31.63 27.29 74.60
C ALA A 305 -32.95 27.42 73.81
N LEU A 306 -33.21 28.59 73.21
CA LEU A 306 -34.35 28.79 72.30
C LEU A 306 -34.21 27.94 71.03
N ALA A 307 -33.04 27.96 70.37
CA ALA A 307 -32.78 27.11 69.21
C ALA A 307 -32.96 25.62 69.54
N SER A 308 -32.51 25.19 70.72
CA SER A 308 -32.70 23.82 71.19
C SER A 308 -34.19 23.46 71.38
N LEU A 309 -34.99 24.37 71.93
CA LEU A 309 -36.45 24.18 72.02
C LEU A 309 -37.08 24.05 70.62
N VAL A 310 -36.67 24.89 69.66
CA VAL A 310 -37.17 24.82 68.28
C VAL A 310 -36.86 23.48 67.63
N VAL A 311 -35.64 22.95 67.81
CA VAL A 311 -35.26 21.62 67.31
C VAL A 311 -36.12 20.52 67.92
N GLU A 312 -36.37 20.57 69.23
CA GLU A 312 -37.24 19.59 69.91
C GLU A 312 -38.68 19.62 69.40
N GLU A 313 -39.27 20.81 69.20
CA GLU A 313 -40.62 20.92 68.65
C GLU A 313 -40.65 20.47 67.18
N ALA A 314 -39.61 20.74 66.40
CA ALA A 314 -39.55 20.36 64.99
C ALA A 314 -39.48 18.83 64.84
N GLN A 315 -38.76 18.15 65.74
CA GLN A 315 -38.67 16.68 65.76
C GLN A 315 -40.00 16.00 66.07
N LYS A 316 -40.97 16.71 66.67
CA LYS A 316 -42.32 16.18 66.93
C LYS A 316 -43.24 16.26 65.71
N LEU A 317 -42.87 17.00 64.67
CA LEU A 317 -43.71 17.17 63.48
C LEU A 317 -43.68 15.90 62.61
N PRO A 318 -44.83 15.27 62.34
CA PRO A 318 -44.89 14.07 61.53
C PRO A 318 -44.52 14.38 60.07
N GLY A 319 -43.57 13.64 59.51
CA GLY A 319 -43.12 13.80 58.12
C GLY A 319 -42.02 14.85 57.90
N ALA A 320 -41.61 15.58 58.94
CA ALA A 320 -40.52 16.56 58.84
C ALA A 320 -39.14 15.89 59.00
N THR A 321 -38.19 16.25 58.13
CA THR A 321 -36.76 15.92 58.32
C THR A 321 -36.06 17.14 58.91
N VAL A 322 -35.61 17.04 60.16
CA VAL A 322 -34.98 18.16 60.89
C VAL A 322 -33.46 18.05 60.81
N VAL A 323 -32.81 19.08 60.26
CA VAL A 323 -31.35 19.18 60.16
C VAL A 323 -30.87 20.34 61.04
N TYR A 324 -29.88 20.08 61.90
CA TYR A 324 -29.27 21.08 62.78
C TYR A 324 -27.78 20.78 62.97
N SER A 325 -26.99 21.84 63.20
CA SER A 325 -25.52 21.80 63.35
C SER A 325 -25.07 22.59 64.56
#